data_AF-A0A6V7TKS0-F1
#
_entry.id   AF-A0A6V7TKS0-F1
#
_cell.length_a   1.000
_cell.length_b   1.000
_cell.length_c   1.000
_cell.angle_alpha   90.00
_cell.angle_beta   90.00
_cell.angle_gamma   90.00
#
_symmetry.space_group_name_H-M   'P 1'
#
loop_
_entity.id
_entity.type
_entity.pdbx_description
1 polymer ?
#
loop_
_entity_poly.entity_id
_entity_poly.type
_entity_poly.pdbx_seq_one_letter_code
_entity_poly.pdbx_strand_id
1 'polypeptide(L)'
;MSVVAKSEEEKSTELYCKLKSLITEFKSDVEKGVTFESWYSRNKSYFEVDAKSLAEEVRVRLLVEKLGQVAYAKMSQKMLPEKLEEMSFESLVGVLKREFSDPRSKLVKRFEVIKMKCPSVEKIMEFGTLVNSECEKAEMDLTVEECKILVFIAGIPEKALDVRQISLRFVEKYAKSEVCTLKDLMEEVRSYLSNKSEAKMFDSQSKVKSGPKEYDEVNNVSLIEHSRSRQSKRTRIKSRQKESQVESRQCYNCGIVGHISRDCRKPKKRFKRVDSPKVNQVEVDDSSVPHILTVEIPKSKGENSRKSSRKKNQRVKSRIVR
;
A
#
# COMPACT_ATOMS: atom_id res chain seq x y z
N MET A 1 37.51 25.69 -52.01
CA MET A 1 36.40 25.60 -51.03
C MET A 1 35.56 24.32 -51.16
N SER A 2 35.44 23.69 -52.33
CA SER A 2 34.58 22.50 -52.51
C SER A 2 35.13 21.17 -51.91
N VAL A 3 36.45 20.95 -51.92
CA VAL A 3 37.05 19.66 -51.46
C VAL A 3 37.06 19.54 -49.93
N VAL A 4 37.33 20.63 -49.21
CA VAL A 4 37.39 20.65 -47.73
C VAL A 4 36.01 20.42 -47.13
N ALA A 5 34.98 21.11 -47.64
CA ALA A 5 33.60 20.93 -47.20
C ALA A 5 33.11 19.48 -47.40
N LYS A 6 33.46 18.86 -48.53
CA LYS A 6 33.12 17.46 -48.82
C LYS A 6 33.79 16.48 -47.85
N SER A 7 35.05 16.76 -47.47
CA SER A 7 35.79 15.93 -46.51
C SER A 7 35.30 16.07 -45.06
N GLU A 8 34.73 17.22 -44.70
CA GLU A 8 34.12 17.45 -43.38
C GLU A 8 32.74 16.78 -43.26
N GLU A 9 31.95 16.82 -44.34
CA GLU A 9 30.66 16.16 -44.43
C GLU A 9 30.76 14.62 -44.38
N GLU A 10 31.79 14.06 -45.03
CA GLU A 10 32.11 12.61 -44.95
C GLU A 10 32.48 12.20 -43.53
N LYS A 11 33.33 12.97 -42.83
CA LYS A 11 33.70 12.71 -41.42
C LYS A 11 32.52 12.80 -40.46
N SER A 12 31.63 13.79 -40.67
CA SER A 12 30.41 13.95 -39.89
C SER A 12 29.46 12.76 -40.07
N THR A 13 29.33 12.27 -41.30
CA THR A 13 28.51 11.10 -41.63
C THR A 13 29.08 9.81 -41.03
N GLU A 14 30.39 9.61 -41.11
CA GLU A 14 31.07 8.47 -40.50
C GLU A 14 30.90 8.47 -38.97
N LEU A 15 31.07 9.64 -38.33
CA LEU A 15 30.85 9.81 -36.90
C LEU A 15 29.41 9.49 -36.50
N TYR A 16 28.42 9.98 -37.26
CA TYR A 16 27.01 9.66 -37.04
C TYR A 16 26.74 8.14 -37.12
N CYS A 17 27.23 7.46 -38.15
CA CYS A 17 27.06 6.02 -38.31
C CYS A 17 27.71 5.23 -37.17
N LYS A 18 28.92 5.64 -36.76
CA LYS A 18 29.63 5.04 -35.62
C LYS A 18 28.83 5.20 -34.33
N LEU A 19 28.39 6.41 -33.99
CA LEU A 19 27.59 6.66 -32.78
C LEU A 19 26.25 5.93 -32.84
N LYS A 20 25.61 5.88 -34.01
CA LYS A 20 24.39 5.09 -34.23
C LYS A 20 24.64 3.61 -33.95
N SER A 21 25.79 3.03 -34.26
CA SER A 21 26.04 1.62 -33.93
C SER A 21 26.30 1.38 -32.43
N LEU A 22 26.92 2.34 -31.75
CA LEU A 22 27.32 2.23 -30.34
C LEU A 22 26.18 2.50 -29.35
N ILE A 23 25.30 3.45 -29.66
CA ILE A 23 24.20 3.83 -28.77
C ILE A 23 23.09 2.78 -28.87
N THR A 24 22.80 2.15 -27.74
CA THR A 24 21.68 1.20 -27.61
C THR A 24 20.34 1.89 -27.75
N GLU A 25 19.36 1.25 -28.38
CA GLU A 25 17.98 1.74 -28.45
C GLU A 25 17.35 1.89 -27.04
N PHE A 26 16.60 2.97 -26.84
CA PHE A 26 15.85 3.21 -25.61
C PHE A 26 14.56 2.39 -25.56
N LYS A 27 14.41 1.60 -24.50
CA LYS A 27 13.19 0.83 -24.21
C LYS A 27 12.77 1.11 -22.78
N SER A 28 11.69 1.86 -22.60
CA SER A 28 11.17 2.19 -21.27
C SER A 28 10.62 0.95 -20.57
N ASP A 29 11.06 0.71 -19.34
CA ASP A 29 10.50 -0.31 -18.44
C ASP A 29 10.56 0.25 -17.01
N VAL A 30 9.48 0.94 -16.62
CA VAL A 30 9.41 1.64 -15.34
C VAL A 30 9.43 0.65 -14.17
N GLU A 31 8.83 -0.52 -14.33
CA GLU A 31 8.79 -1.57 -13.29
C GLU A 31 10.18 -2.12 -12.98
N LYS A 32 11.05 -2.22 -14.00
CA LYS A 32 12.45 -2.62 -13.85
C LYS A 32 13.42 -1.45 -13.62
N GLY A 33 12.90 -0.23 -13.44
CA GLY A 33 13.71 0.98 -13.20
C GLY A 33 14.48 1.48 -14.43
N VAL A 34 14.09 1.07 -15.63
CA VAL A 34 14.64 1.55 -16.89
C VAL A 34 13.86 2.80 -17.33
N THR A 35 14.29 3.95 -16.82
CA THR A 35 13.79 5.28 -17.20
C THR A 35 14.63 5.88 -18.33
N PHE A 36 14.12 6.93 -18.97
CA PHE A 36 14.94 7.66 -19.95
C PHE A 36 16.18 8.27 -19.30
N GLU A 37 16.09 8.72 -18.06
CA GLU A 37 17.21 9.30 -17.34
C GLU A 37 18.35 8.31 -17.08
N SER A 38 18.04 7.07 -16.68
CA SER A 38 19.06 6.04 -16.49
C SER A 38 19.71 5.59 -17.80
N TRP A 39 18.90 5.46 -18.87
CA TRP A 39 19.41 5.18 -20.22
C TRP A 39 20.27 6.32 -20.77
N TYR A 40 19.82 7.57 -20.62
CA TYR A 40 20.56 8.74 -21.11
C TYR A 40 21.88 8.89 -20.35
N SER A 41 21.88 8.69 -19.04
CA SER A 41 23.09 8.74 -18.21
C SER A 41 24.15 7.73 -18.67
N ARG A 42 23.74 6.50 -19.04
CA ARG A 42 24.65 5.49 -19.60
C ARG A 42 25.26 5.92 -20.94
N ASN A 43 24.50 6.62 -21.76
CA ASN A 43 24.93 7.05 -23.10
C ASN A 43 25.40 8.52 -23.13
N LYS A 44 25.57 9.16 -21.97
CA LYS A 44 25.77 10.60 -21.85
C LYS A 44 27.01 11.09 -22.60
N SER A 45 28.12 10.35 -22.51
CA SER A 45 29.36 10.69 -23.21
C SER A 45 29.18 10.73 -24.74
N TYR A 46 28.41 9.80 -25.30
CA TYR A 46 28.15 9.79 -26.74
C TYR A 46 27.40 11.03 -27.21
N PHE A 47 26.45 11.54 -26.41
CA PHE A 47 25.63 12.69 -26.78
C PHE A 47 26.25 14.06 -26.46
N GLU A 48 27.02 14.16 -25.38
CA GLU A 48 27.57 15.43 -24.87
C GLU A 48 29.04 15.65 -25.23
N VAL A 49 29.80 14.58 -25.50
CA VAL A 49 31.21 14.65 -25.86
C VAL A 49 31.38 14.30 -27.33
N ASP A 50 31.06 13.07 -27.73
CA ASP A 50 31.39 12.59 -29.08
C ASP A 50 30.52 13.27 -30.15
N ALA A 51 29.21 13.37 -29.91
CA ALA A 51 28.27 14.03 -30.82
C ALA A 51 28.33 15.56 -30.77
N LYS A 52 29.16 16.17 -29.90
CA LYS A 52 29.22 17.63 -29.75
C LYS A 52 29.67 18.36 -31.02
N SER A 53 30.48 17.68 -31.83
CA SER A 53 30.96 18.19 -33.12
C SER A 53 29.92 18.10 -34.25
N LEU A 54 28.82 17.36 -34.05
CA LEU A 54 27.73 17.25 -35.02
C LEU A 54 26.82 18.47 -34.94
N ALA A 55 26.24 18.85 -36.09
CA ALA A 55 25.18 19.85 -36.14
C ALA A 55 23.99 19.44 -35.26
N GLU A 56 23.30 20.42 -34.68
CA GLU A 56 22.26 20.17 -33.68
C GLU A 56 21.13 19.30 -34.24
N GLU A 57 20.73 19.52 -35.49
CA GLU A 57 19.69 18.77 -36.19
C GLU A 57 20.07 17.29 -36.34
N VAL A 58 21.36 17.01 -36.53
CA VAL A 58 21.90 15.64 -36.60
C VAL A 58 21.91 15.00 -35.22
N ARG A 59 22.20 15.76 -34.15
CA ARG A 59 22.14 15.29 -32.76
C ARG A 59 20.71 14.96 -32.34
N VAL A 60 19.75 15.81 -32.70
CA VAL A 60 18.31 15.59 -32.50
C VAL A 60 17.89 14.33 -33.25
N ARG A 61 18.23 14.21 -34.54
CA ARG A 61 17.93 13.02 -35.34
C ARG A 61 18.52 11.75 -34.74
N LEU A 62 19.77 11.80 -34.27
CA LEU A 62 20.42 10.66 -33.61
C LEU A 62 19.65 10.25 -32.35
N LEU A 63 19.21 11.20 -31.52
CA LEU A 63 18.44 10.91 -30.32
C LEU A 63 17.07 10.32 -30.65
N VAL A 64 16.35 10.91 -31.61
CA VAL A 64 15.04 10.45 -32.08
C VAL A 64 15.12 9.03 -32.65
N GLU A 65 16.13 8.74 -33.48
CA GLU A 65 16.38 7.40 -34.04
C GLU A 65 16.64 6.34 -32.95
N LYS A 66 17.15 6.78 -31.80
CA LYS A 66 17.43 5.92 -30.64
C LYS A 66 16.25 5.80 -29.69
N LEU A 67 15.17 6.54 -29.91
CA LEU A 67 13.90 6.24 -29.28
C LEU A 67 13.36 4.95 -29.88
N GLY A 68 13.19 3.92 -29.05
CA GLY A 68 12.52 2.72 -29.52
C GLY A 68 11.11 3.02 -29.98
N GLN A 69 10.56 2.16 -30.82
CA GLN A 69 9.31 2.43 -31.54
C GLN A 69 8.14 2.86 -30.65
N VAL A 70 7.99 2.25 -29.48
CA VAL A 70 6.95 2.61 -28.51
C VAL A 70 7.15 4.03 -27.95
N ALA A 71 8.39 4.38 -27.60
CA ALA A 71 8.72 5.69 -27.08
C ALA A 71 8.52 6.78 -28.15
N TYR A 72 8.99 6.52 -29.37
CA TYR A 72 8.79 7.43 -30.50
C TYR A 72 7.30 7.66 -30.80
N ALA A 73 6.50 6.60 -30.88
CA ALA A 73 5.07 6.70 -31.16
C ALA A 73 4.33 7.55 -30.11
N LYS A 74 4.65 7.32 -28.82
CA LYS A 74 4.07 8.10 -27.72
C LYS A 74 4.46 9.58 -27.80
N MET A 75 5.73 9.86 -28.09
CA MET A 75 6.24 11.23 -28.16
C MET A 75 5.73 12.00 -29.37
N SER A 76 5.74 11.37 -30.55
CA SER A 76 5.25 11.98 -31.79
C SER A 76 3.78 12.36 -31.68
N GLN A 77 2.94 11.49 -31.09
CA GLN A 77 1.53 11.80 -30.82
C GLN A 77 1.36 12.98 -29.86
N LYS A 78 2.22 13.08 -28.84
CA LYS A 78 2.12 14.12 -27.81
C LYS A 78 2.60 15.50 -28.30
N MET A 79 3.46 15.55 -29.30
CA MET A 79 4.07 16.79 -29.80
C MET A 79 3.29 17.47 -30.93
N LEU A 80 2.26 16.82 -31.46
CA LEU A 80 1.44 17.40 -32.52
C LEU A 80 0.92 18.80 -32.14
N PRO A 81 0.99 19.77 -33.06
CA PRO A 81 1.34 19.65 -34.49
C PRO A 81 2.84 19.69 -34.82
N GLU A 82 3.71 19.96 -33.86
CA GLU A 82 5.17 20.11 -34.04
C GLU A 82 5.87 18.74 -34.17
N LYS A 83 6.96 18.68 -34.94
CA LYS A 83 7.73 17.44 -35.10
C LYS A 83 8.85 17.34 -34.07
N LEU A 84 9.20 16.11 -33.69
CA LEU A 84 10.30 15.85 -32.75
C LEU A 84 11.64 16.33 -33.29
N GLU A 85 11.82 16.26 -34.61
CA GLU A 85 13.05 16.64 -35.31
C GLU A 85 13.24 18.16 -35.42
N GLU A 86 12.20 18.95 -35.13
CA GLU A 86 12.22 20.42 -35.19
C GLU A 86 12.59 21.05 -33.83
N MET A 87 12.60 20.26 -32.76
CA MET A 87 12.94 20.71 -31.41
C MET A 87 14.44 20.88 -31.21
N SER A 88 14.86 21.77 -30.29
CA SER A 88 16.25 21.83 -29.84
C SER A 88 16.64 20.56 -29.09
N PHE A 89 17.93 20.23 -29.11
CA PHE A 89 18.45 19.03 -28.46
C PHE A 89 18.18 19.04 -26.95
N GLU A 90 18.40 20.18 -26.31
CA GLU A 90 18.17 20.34 -24.86
C GLU A 90 16.68 20.20 -24.50
N SER A 91 15.79 20.84 -25.27
CA SER A 91 14.36 20.73 -25.04
C SER A 91 13.86 19.31 -25.24
N LEU A 92 14.32 18.61 -26.28
CA LEU A 92 13.94 17.22 -26.54
C LEU A 92 14.38 16.31 -25.38
N VAL A 93 15.63 16.42 -24.91
CA VAL A 93 16.12 15.66 -23.74
C VAL A 93 15.27 15.96 -22.50
N GLY A 94 14.95 17.23 -22.24
CA GLY A 94 14.14 17.63 -21.09
C GLY A 94 12.72 17.04 -21.12
N VAL A 95 12.08 17.06 -22.29
CA VAL A 95 10.77 16.44 -22.48
C VAL A 95 10.84 14.93 -22.26
N LEU A 96 11.82 14.25 -22.86
CA LEU A 96 11.96 12.80 -22.76
C LEU A 96 12.21 12.35 -21.32
N LYS A 97 13.05 13.10 -20.58
CA LYS A 97 13.26 12.89 -19.13
C LYS A 97 11.94 12.98 -18.37
N ARG A 98 11.12 13.99 -18.66
CA ARG A 98 9.83 14.18 -17.99
C ARG A 98 8.84 13.07 -18.34
N GLU A 99 8.71 12.71 -19.61
CA GLU A 99 7.67 11.77 -20.07
C GLU A 99 7.96 10.31 -19.70
N PHE A 100 9.23 9.92 -19.70
CA PHE A 100 9.68 8.57 -19.40
C PHE A 100 10.42 8.49 -18.06
N SER A 101 10.01 9.36 -17.13
CA SER A 101 10.40 9.29 -15.72
C SER A 101 9.59 8.24 -14.97
N ASP A 102 10.02 7.94 -13.75
CA ASP A 102 9.20 7.22 -12.78
C ASP A 102 8.03 8.13 -12.34
N PRO A 103 6.76 7.74 -12.56
CA PRO A 103 5.60 8.57 -12.22
C PRO A 103 5.35 8.66 -10.70
N ARG A 104 6.02 7.84 -9.88
CA ARG A 104 5.87 7.86 -8.42
C ARG A 104 6.46 9.13 -7.83
N SER A 105 5.75 9.73 -6.87
CA SER A 105 6.26 10.87 -6.12
C SER A 105 7.50 10.49 -5.31
N LYS A 106 8.33 11.49 -4.95
CA LYS A 106 9.49 11.25 -4.06
C LYS A 106 9.06 10.56 -2.76
N LEU A 107 7.92 10.96 -2.19
CA LEU A 107 7.39 10.36 -0.97
C LEU A 107 7.10 8.86 -1.16
N VAL A 108 6.42 8.49 -2.25
CA VAL A 108 6.08 7.09 -2.53
C VAL A 108 7.34 6.25 -2.72
N LYS A 109 8.33 6.75 -3.49
CA LYS A 109 9.62 6.05 -3.67
C LYS A 109 10.32 5.82 -2.33
N ARG A 110 10.45 6.86 -1.50
CA ARG A 110 11.05 6.78 -0.15
C ARG A 110 10.31 5.79 0.75
N PHE A 111 8.98 5.81 0.70
CA PHE A 111 8.14 4.89 1.46
C PHE A 111 8.37 3.42 1.06
N GLU A 112 8.50 3.15 -0.24
CA GLU A 112 8.78 1.80 -0.74
C GLU A 112 10.15 1.30 -0.29
N VAL A 113 11.18 2.15 -0.33
CA VAL A 113 12.53 1.81 0.19
C VAL A 113 12.46 1.38 1.65
N ILE A 114 11.76 2.15 2.50
CA ILE A 114 11.63 1.83 3.93
C ILE A 114 10.85 0.53 4.17
N LYS A 115 9.94 0.15 3.27
CA LYS A 115 9.17 -1.09 3.37
C LYS A 115 9.95 -2.32 2.90
N MET A 116 11.10 -2.15 2.24
CA MET A 116 11.89 -3.26 1.73
C MET A 116 12.25 -4.26 2.83
N LYS A 117 12.23 -5.54 2.48
CA LYS A 117 12.63 -6.63 3.37
C LYS A 117 13.53 -7.60 2.62
N CYS A 118 14.54 -8.09 3.31
CA CYS A 118 15.38 -9.14 2.77
C CYS A 118 14.52 -10.40 2.56
N PRO A 119 14.46 -10.97 1.33
CA PRO A 119 13.58 -12.10 1.04
C PRO A 119 14.05 -13.41 1.69
N SER A 120 15.37 -13.59 1.84
CA SER A 120 15.99 -14.75 2.49
C SER A 120 17.39 -14.41 2.97
N VAL A 121 17.90 -15.14 3.95
CA VAL A 121 19.26 -14.92 4.50
C VAL A 121 20.34 -15.10 3.42
N GLU A 122 20.14 -16.02 2.47
CA GLU A 122 21.07 -16.28 1.36
C GLU A 122 21.28 -15.07 0.45
N LYS A 123 20.28 -14.18 0.34
CA LYS A 123 20.31 -13.00 -0.54
C LYS A 123 20.73 -11.72 0.17
N ILE A 124 21.29 -11.80 1.37
CA ILE A 124 21.60 -10.61 2.19
C ILE A 124 22.55 -9.63 1.49
N MET A 125 23.55 -10.13 0.77
CA MET A 125 24.52 -9.30 0.06
C MET A 125 23.87 -8.61 -1.14
N GLU A 126 23.11 -9.35 -1.95
CA GLU A 126 22.33 -8.79 -3.06
C GLU A 126 21.31 -7.76 -2.55
N PHE A 127 20.65 -8.06 -1.43
CA PHE A 127 19.69 -7.15 -0.79
C PHE A 127 20.37 -5.84 -0.36
N GLY A 128 21.58 -5.89 0.20
CA GLY A 128 22.35 -4.69 0.53
C GLY A 128 22.64 -3.81 -0.70
N THR A 129 23.04 -4.43 -1.82
CA THR A 129 23.26 -3.68 -3.08
C THR A 129 21.97 -3.09 -3.64
N LEU A 130 20.86 -3.82 -3.53
CA LEU A 130 19.55 -3.34 -3.95
C LEU A 130 19.10 -2.16 -3.08
N VAL A 131 19.22 -2.25 -1.75
CA VAL A 131 18.90 -1.16 -0.82
C VAL A 131 19.71 0.09 -1.17
N ASN A 132 21.02 -0.05 -1.41
CA ASN A 132 21.85 1.08 -1.82
C ASN A 132 21.33 1.73 -3.11
N SER A 133 21.07 0.93 -4.14
CA SER A 133 20.56 1.45 -5.41
C SER A 133 19.19 2.12 -5.28
N GLU A 134 18.28 1.56 -4.50
CA GLU A 134 16.94 2.12 -4.32
C GLU A 134 16.97 3.39 -3.46
N CYS A 135 17.86 3.48 -2.47
CA CYS A 135 18.08 4.70 -1.68
C CYS A 135 18.53 5.89 -2.55
N GLU A 136 19.47 5.68 -3.47
CA GLU A 136 19.94 6.72 -4.39
C GLU A 136 18.82 7.17 -5.33
N LYS A 137 18.08 6.23 -5.93
CA LYS A 137 16.93 6.52 -6.82
C LYS A 137 15.79 7.27 -6.11
N ALA A 138 15.63 7.03 -4.81
CA ALA A 138 14.61 7.66 -3.98
C ALA A 138 15.05 9.00 -3.36
N GLU A 139 16.31 9.41 -3.56
CA GLU A 139 16.90 10.60 -2.94
C GLU A 139 16.66 10.61 -1.42
N MET A 140 17.22 9.60 -0.73
CA MET A 140 17.04 9.35 0.71
C MET A 140 17.76 10.35 1.64
N ASP A 141 17.94 11.59 1.21
CA ASP A 141 18.35 12.70 2.08
C ASP A 141 17.12 13.20 2.85
N LEU A 142 16.86 12.55 3.99
CA LEU A 142 15.69 12.78 4.82
C LEU A 142 16.05 13.54 6.09
N THR A 143 15.23 14.51 6.43
CA THR A 143 15.22 15.10 7.77
C THR A 143 14.74 14.07 8.81
N VAL A 144 15.04 14.34 10.09
CA VAL A 144 14.60 13.50 11.20
C VAL A 144 13.07 13.39 11.26
N GLU A 145 12.34 14.46 10.94
CA GLU A 145 10.87 14.44 10.90
C GLU A 145 10.33 13.63 9.72
N GLU A 146 10.90 13.76 8.53
CA GLU A 146 10.53 12.92 7.38
C GLU A 146 10.76 11.44 7.67
N CYS A 147 11.88 11.11 8.32
CA CYS A 147 12.17 9.73 8.74
C CYS A 147 11.13 9.20 9.73
N LYS A 148 10.80 9.98 10.78
CA LYS A 148 9.75 9.63 11.75
C LYS A 148 8.40 9.40 11.06
N ILE A 149 8.01 10.27 10.14
CA ILE A 149 6.77 10.18 9.36
C ILE A 149 6.76 8.89 8.54
N LEU A 150 7.82 8.62 7.78
CA LEU A 150 7.86 7.43 6.92
C LEU A 150 7.87 6.13 7.72
N VAL A 151 8.60 6.08 8.84
CA VAL A 151 8.60 4.94 9.77
C VAL A 151 7.19 4.73 10.35
N PHE A 152 6.51 5.81 10.75
CA PHE A 152 5.14 5.75 11.24
C PHE A 152 4.19 5.18 10.18
N ILE A 153 4.22 5.69 8.95
CA ILE A 153 3.37 5.23 7.85
C ILE A 153 3.66 3.76 7.50
N ALA A 154 4.95 3.36 7.50
CA ALA A 154 5.36 1.98 7.21
C ALA A 154 4.92 1.00 8.31
N GLY A 155 4.84 1.47 9.56
CA GLY A 155 4.32 0.72 10.70
C GLY A 155 2.80 0.53 10.71
N ILE A 156 2.04 1.26 9.88
CA ILE A 156 0.57 1.09 9.80
C ILE A 156 0.27 -0.33 9.29
N PRO A 157 -0.55 -1.14 10.00
CA PRO A 157 -0.89 -2.49 9.56
C PRO A 157 -1.55 -2.54 8.18
N GLU A 158 -1.31 -3.61 7.42
CA GLU A 158 -1.88 -3.76 6.07
C GLU A 158 -3.41 -3.75 6.03
N LYS A 159 -4.08 -4.17 7.11
CA LYS A 159 -5.55 -4.08 7.25
C LYS A 159 -6.10 -2.64 7.34
N ALA A 160 -5.24 -1.64 7.56
CA ALA A 160 -5.60 -0.23 7.69
C ALA A 160 -5.11 0.59 6.48
N LEU A 161 -5.41 0.10 5.26
CA LEU A 161 -5.00 0.74 4.00
C LEU A 161 -5.51 2.17 3.87
N ASP A 162 -6.72 2.43 4.34
CA ASP A 162 -7.36 3.73 4.29
C ASP A 162 -6.63 4.76 5.16
N VAL A 163 -6.20 4.37 6.37
CA VAL A 163 -5.35 5.19 7.24
C VAL A 163 -4.01 5.49 6.55
N ARG A 164 -3.38 4.48 5.92
CA ARG A 164 -2.14 4.69 5.18
C ARG A 164 -2.32 5.66 4.00
N GLN A 165 -3.42 5.54 3.26
CA GLN A 165 -3.72 6.40 2.12
C GLN A 165 -3.98 7.85 2.52
N ILE A 166 -4.68 8.10 3.63
CA ILE A 166 -4.86 9.48 4.13
C ILE A 166 -3.52 10.04 4.62
N SER A 167 -2.69 9.24 5.30
CA SER A 167 -1.37 9.67 5.74
C SER A 167 -0.45 10.07 4.58
N LEU A 168 -0.37 9.24 3.53
CA LEU A 168 0.43 9.58 2.33
C LEU A 168 -0.08 10.85 1.66
N ARG A 169 -1.40 10.97 1.46
CA ARG A 169 -2.01 12.17 0.85
C ARG A 169 -1.77 13.43 1.68
N PHE A 170 -1.85 13.33 3.00
CA PHE A 170 -1.56 14.44 3.90
C PHE A 170 -0.12 14.91 3.70
N VAL A 171 0.86 14.02 3.79
CA VAL A 171 2.29 14.38 3.67
C VAL A 171 2.61 14.95 2.28
N GLU A 172 2.03 14.43 1.21
CA GLU A 172 2.20 14.98 -0.15
C GLU A 172 1.70 16.44 -0.28
N LYS A 173 0.71 16.83 0.52
CA LYS A 173 0.19 18.21 0.53
C LYS A 173 1.21 19.20 1.12
N TYR A 174 1.92 18.80 2.17
CA TYR A 174 2.88 19.67 2.87
C TYR A 174 4.23 19.76 2.18
N ALA A 175 4.62 18.75 1.40
CA ALA A 175 5.83 18.77 0.57
C ALA A 175 5.90 19.96 -0.42
N LYS A 176 4.80 20.71 -0.59
CA LYS A 176 4.70 21.87 -1.48
C LYS A 176 4.73 23.24 -0.77
N SER A 177 4.68 23.31 0.56
CA SER A 177 4.48 24.62 1.24
C SER A 177 5.10 24.79 2.63
N GLU A 178 5.35 23.73 3.41
CA GLU A 178 5.82 23.84 4.81
C GLU A 178 6.44 22.52 5.31
N VAL A 179 7.24 22.58 6.39
CA VAL A 179 7.80 21.38 7.05
C VAL A 179 6.70 20.67 7.85
N CYS A 180 6.33 19.45 7.42
CA CYS A 180 5.41 18.59 8.15
C CYS A 180 6.13 17.86 9.29
N THR A 181 5.56 17.85 10.50
CA THR A 181 6.06 17.05 11.62
C THR A 181 5.26 15.76 11.79
N LEU A 182 5.80 14.79 12.53
CA LEU A 182 5.04 13.59 12.89
C LEU A 182 3.77 13.94 13.70
N LYS A 183 3.81 15.00 14.52
CA LYS A 183 2.65 15.41 15.34
C LYS A 183 1.49 15.86 14.47
N ASP A 184 1.77 16.64 13.42
CA ASP A 184 0.75 17.12 12.49
C ASP A 184 0.05 15.94 11.80
N LEU A 185 0.83 14.96 11.36
CA LEU A 185 0.30 13.73 10.76
C LEU A 185 -0.54 12.90 11.76
N MET A 186 -0.10 12.80 13.02
CA MET A 186 -0.85 12.10 14.05
C MET A 186 -2.19 12.75 14.35
N GLU A 187 -2.28 14.09 14.29
CA GLU A 187 -3.54 14.82 14.44
C GLU A 187 -4.50 14.53 13.29
N GLU A 188 -4.00 14.55 12.05
CA GLU A 188 -4.80 14.19 10.87
C GLU A 188 -5.34 12.76 10.97
N VAL A 189 -4.48 11.80 11.34
CA VAL A 189 -4.88 10.41 11.53
C VAL A 189 -5.92 10.27 12.65
N ARG A 190 -5.77 11.02 13.76
CA ARG A 190 -6.75 11.01 14.85
C ARG A 190 -8.10 11.54 14.38
N SER A 191 -8.11 12.67 13.67
CA SER A 191 -9.32 13.27 13.07
C SER A 191 -10.02 12.28 12.13
N TYR A 192 -9.26 11.65 11.22
CA TYR A 192 -9.78 10.64 10.31
C TYR A 192 -10.42 9.45 11.06
N LEU A 193 -9.77 8.95 12.10
CA LEU A 193 -10.29 7.83 12.89
C LEU A 193 -11.57 8.20 13.66
N SER A 194 -11.67 9.42 14.21
CA SER A 194 -12.90 9.92 14.86
C SER A 194 -14.04 9.98 13.85
N ASN A 195 -13.83 10.66 12.72
CA ASN A 195 -14.82 10.81 11.65
C ASN A 195 -15.26 9.45 11.09
N LYS A 196 -14.34 8.49 10.95
CA LYS A 196 -14.65 7.13 10.52
C LYS A 196 -15.51 6.38 11.54
N SER A 197 -15.33 6.63 12.84
CA SER A 197 -16.15 6.03 13.88
C SER A 197 -17.56 6.62 13.90
N GLU A 198 -17.68 7.94 13.72
CA GLU A 198 -18.95 8.67 13.64
C GLU A 198 -19.75 8.29 12.39
N ALA A 199 -19.11 8.15 11.23
CA ALA A 199 -19.75 7.71 10.00
C ALA A 199 -20.40 6.32 10.14
N LYS A 200 -19.77 5.40 10.90
CA LYS A 200 -20.34 4.08 11.21
C LYS A 200 -21.55 4.17 12.13
N MET A 201 -21.63 5.20 12.99
CA MET A 201 -22.81 5.43 13.83
C MET A 201 -24.01 5.91 12.99
N PHE A 202 -23.78 6.74 11.98
CA PHE A 202 -24.83 7.25 11.08
C PHE A 202 -25.38 6.15 10.16
N ASP A 203 -24.50 5.26 9.66
CA ASP A 203 -24.88 4.10 8.86
C ASP A 203 -25.65 3.03 9.67
N SER A 204 -25.49 3.04 10.99
CA SER A 204 -26.28 2.18 11.89
C SER A 204 -27.68 2.73 12.17
N GLN A 205 -27.89 4.05 12.01
CA GLN A 205 -29.18 4.73 12.23
C GLN A 205 -30.02 4.86 10.94
N SER A 206 -29.42 4.74 9.75
CA SER A 206 -30.12 4.79 8.45
C SER A 206 -31.02 3.56 8.19
N LYS A 207 -30.98 2.52 9.04
CA LYS A 207 -32.08 1.54 9.15
C LYS A 207 -33.27 2.10 9.95
N VAL A 208 -33.74 3.30 9.61
CA VAL A 208 -35.10 3.71 9.96
C VAL A 208 -36.02 2.84 9.11
N LYS A 209 -36.77 1.96 9.76
CA LYS A 209 -37.91 1.31 9.12
C LYS A 209 -38.90 2.41 8.74
N SER A 210 -38.91 2.80 7.47
CA SER A 210 -40.09 3.41 6.86
C SER A 210 -41.19 2.37 6.85
N GLY A 211 -41.88 2.23 8.00
CA GLY A 211 -43.23 1.67 7.99
C GLY A 211 -44.11 2.59 7.14
N PRO A 212 -45.05 2.05 6.35
CA PRO A 212 -46.01 2.89 5.65
C PRO A 212 -46.74 3.71 6.71
N LYS A 213 -46.67 5.04 6.60
CA LYS A 213 -47.49 5.93 7.42
C LYS A 213 -48.94 5.71 6.99
N GLU A 214 -49.71 5.12 7.89
CA GLU A 214 -51.16 5.18 7.89
C GLU A 214 -51.54 6.66 8.03
N TYR A 215 -52.16 7.21 6.99
CA TYR A 215 -52.70 8.56 6.98
C TYR A 215 -54.16 8.46 7.39
N ASP A 216 -54.54 9.15 8.46
CA ASP A 216 -55.94 9.38 8.82
C ASP A 216 -56.58 10.29 7.76
N GLU A 217 -57.53 9.74 7.01
CA GLU A 217 -58.40 10.49 6.11
C GLU A 217 -59.37 11.37 6.91
N VAL A 218 -59.42 12.67 6.59
CA VAL A 218 -60.59 13.50 6.91
C VAL A 218 -61.00 14.36 5.71
N ASN A 219 -62.24 14.12 5.30
CA ASN A 219 -63.16 14.92 4.47
C ASN A 219 -63.08 14.88 2.92
N ASN A 220 -63.93 13.99 2.38
CA ASN A 220 -65.00 14.19 1.40
C ASN A 220 -64.78 15.20 0.25
N VAL A 221 -64.82 14.71 -1.00
CA VAL A 221 -65.96 14.90 -1.93
C VAL A 221 -66.06 13.68 -2.88
N SER A 222 -67.30 13.24 -3.09
CA SER A 222 -67.79 12.12 -3.89
C SER A 222 -67.38 12.12 -5.36
N LEU A 223 -66.99 10.96 -5.91
CA LEU A 223 -67.40 10.50 -7.24
C LEU A 223 -67.46 8.96 -7.31
N ILE A 224 -68.70 8.51 -7.50
CA ILE A 224 -69.26 7.23 -7.91
C ILE A 224 -68.28 6.28 -8.65
N GLU A 225 -68.10 5.05 -8.15
CA GLU A 225 -67.78 3.91 -9.01
C GLU A 225 -68.81 2.78 -8.89
N HIS A 226 -69.23 2.32 -10.08
CA HIS A 226 -70.14 1.22 -10.27
C HIS A 226 -69.45 -0.11 -9.98
N SER A 227 -69.86 -0.73 -8.87
CA SER A 227 -70.34 -2.12 -8.80
C SER A 227 -69.45 -3.24 -9.36
N ARG A 228 -69.00 -4.14 -8.46
CA ARG A 228 -69.49 -5.54 -8.29
C ARG A 228 -68.49 -6.33 -7.44
N SER A 229 -68.88 -6.71 -6.21
CA SER A 229 -69.41 -8.06 -5.86
C SER A 229 -68.36 -9.15 -6.05
N ARG A 230 -67.77 -9.74 -4.99
CA ARG A 230 -68.23 -10.88 -4.14
C ARG A 230 -66.91 -11.67 -3.88
N GLN A 231 -66.62 -12.45 -2.86
CA GLN A 231 -67.30 -13.13 -1.77
C GLN A 231 -66.16 -13.54 -0.79
N SER A 232 -66.30 -13.30 0.51
CA SER A 232 -66.48 -14.36 1.52
C SER A 232 -65.50 -15.54 1.47
N LYS A 233 -64.62 -15.68 2.48
CA LYS A 233 -64.83 -16.58 3.64
C LYS A 233 -63.65 -16.55 4.63
N ARG A 234 -64.01 -16.45 5.91
CA ARG A 234 -63.18 -16.64 7.11
C ARG A 234 -62.59 -18.06 7.16
N THR A 235 -61.39 -18.20 7.73
CA THR A 235 -61.17 -18.98 8.98
C THR A 235 -59.81 -18.68 9.62
N ARG A 236 -59.82 -18.61 10.96
CA ARG A 236 -58.70 -18.50 11.91
C ARG A 236 -57.58 -19.51 11.67
N ILE A 237 -56.33 -19.13 11.95
CA ILE A 237 -55.39 -19.78 12.90
C ILE A 237 -54.19 -18.86 13.15
N LYS A 238 -53.82 -18.72 14.44
CA LYS A 238 -52.61 -18.03 14.91
C LYS A 238 -51.36 -18.75 14.43
N SER A 239 -50.36 -18.04 13.92
CA SER A 239 -48.96 -18.36 14.23
C SER A 239 -48.07 -17.13 14.06
N ARG A 240 -47.20 -16.97 15.05
CA ARG A 240 -46.31 -15.86 15.31
C ARG A 240 -44.92 -16.35 14.94
N GLN A 241 -44.32 -15.80 13.89
CA GLN A 241 -42.90 -16.02 13.61
C GLN A 241 -42.21 -14.69 13.39
N LYS A 242 -41.38 -14.35 14.37
CA LYS A 242 -40.43 -13.24 14.37
C LYS A 242 -39.08 -13.90 14.14
N GLU A 243 -38.68 -13.99 12.87
CA GLU A 243 -37.38 -14.55 12.50
C GLU A 243 -36.43 -13.38 12.25
N SER A 244 -35.51 -13.18 13.20
CA SER A 244 -34.45 -12.19 13.10
C SER A 244 -33.16 -12.78 13.68
N GLN A 245 -32.15 -12.89 12.83
CA GLN A 245 -30.73 -12.77 13.19
C GLN A 245 -30.21 -13.68 14.32
N VAL A 246 -30.17 -14.99 14.07
CA VAL A 246 -29.47 -15.94 14.95
C VAL A 246 -28.26 -16.61 14.27
N GLU A 247 -27.99 -16.30 13.00
CA GLU A 247 -27.03 -17.06 12.18
C GLU A 247 -25.54 -16.70 12.34
N SER A 248 -25.16 -15.70 13.14
CA SER A 248 -23.74 -15.28 13.23
C SER A 248 -23.13 -15.20 14.63
N ARG A 249 -23.87 -15.54 15.70
CA ARG A 249 -23.33 -15.52 17.08
C ARG A 249 -23.28 -16.91 17.69
N GLN A 250 -22.09 -17.34 18.10
CA GLN A 250 -21.87 -18.57 18.86
C GLN A 250 -22.24 -18.37 20.33
N CYS A 251 -22.90 -19.36 20.94
CA CYS A 251 -23.22 -19.34 22.36
C CYS A 251 -21.95 -19.36 23.23
N TYR A 252 -21.77 -18.38 24.13
CA TYR A 252 -20.58 -18.30 25.00
C TYR A 252 -20.47 -19.43 26.04
N ASN A 253 -21.52 -20.24 26.25
CA ASN A 253 -21.47 -21.41 27.13
C ASN A 253 -21.05 -22.69 26.39
N CYS A 254 -21.47 -22.89 25.13
CA CYS A 254 -21.28 -24.16 24.41
C CYS A 254 -20.61 -24.06 23.03
N GLY A 255 -20.42 -22.85 22.49
CA GLY A 255 -19.79 -22.58 21.20
C GLY A 255 -20.68 -22.84 19.96
N ILE A 256 -21.91 -23.32 20.14
CA ILE A 256 -22.82 -23.65 19.03
C ILE A 256 -23.58 -22.39 18.58
N VAL A 257 -23.69 -22.17 17.27
CA VAL A 257 -24.50 -21.10 16.65
C VAL A 257 -26.00 -21.42 16.74
N GLY A 258 -26.87 -20.42 16.64
CA GLY A 258 -28.32 -20.64 16.72
C GLY A 258 -28.96 -20.37 18.09
N HIS A 259 -28.18 -19.99 19.11
CA HIS A 259 -28.68 -19.47 20.40
C HIS A 259 -27.58 -18.69 21.15
N ILE A 260 -27.96 -17.90 22.15
CA ILE A 260 -27.04 -17.22 23.08
C ILE A 260 -26.98 -17.93 24.45
N SER A 261 -25.99 -17.62 25.29
CA SER A 261 -25.79 -18.27 26.60
C SER A 261 -27.01 -18.27 27.53
N ARG A 262 -27.94 -17.32 27.33
CA ARG A 262 -29.17 -17.21 28.10
C ARG A 262 -30.16 -18.34 27.79
N ASP A 263 -30.16 -18.83 26.55
CA ASP A 263 -31.10 -19.84 26.05
C ASP A 263 -30.42 -21.22 25.86
N CYS A 264 -29.25 -21.41 26.49
CA CYS A 264 -28.47 -22.64 26.36
C CYS A 264 -29.02 -23.77 27.24
N ARG A 265 -29.33 -24.92 26.63
CA ARG A 265 -29.82 -26.11 27.34
C ARG A 265 -28.73 -26.91 28.07
N LYS A 266 -27.44 -26.56 27.90
CA LYS A 266 -26.31 -27.21 28.59
C LYS A 266 -26.06 -26.54 29.96
N PRO A 267 -25.66 -27.29 30.99
CA PRO A 267 -25.36 -26.74 32.31
C PRO A 267 -24.28 -25.65 32.21
N LYS A 268 -24.46 -24.57 32.97
CA LYS A 268 -23.53 -23.42 32.97
C LYS A 268 -22.17 -23.87 33.50
N LYS A 269 -21.11 -23.70 32.70
CA LYS A 269 -19.74 -23.90 33.20
C LYS A 269 -19.40 -22.78 34.19
N ARG A 270 -19.20 -23.13 35.47
CA ARG A 270 -18.67 -22.18 36.46
C ARG A 270 -17.20 -21.93 36.15
N PHE A 271 -16.89 -20.82 35.51
CA PHE A 271 -15.51 -20.32 35.49
C PHE A 271 -15.17 -19.85 36.91
N LYS A 272 -14.28 -20.55 37.60
CA LYS A 272 -13.65 -20.01 38.81
C LYS A 272 -12.90 -18.76 38.38
N ARG A 273 -13.16 -17.62 39.04
CA ARG A 273 -12.35 -16.41 38.86
C ARG A 273 -10.90 -16.81 39.13
N VAL A 274 -10.04 -16.71 38.14
CA VAL A 274 -8.60 -16.77 38.37
C VAL A 274 -8.25 -15.46 39.04
N ASP A 275 -7.71 -15.52 40.26
CA ASP A 275 -7.27 -14.35 41.00
C ASP A 275 -6.32 -13.52 40.13
N SER A 276 -6.54 -12.20 40.14
CA SER A 276 -5.66 -11.22 39.52
C SER A 276 -4.21 -11.47 40.00
N PRO A 277 -3.18 -11.40 39.13
CA PRO A 277 -1.80 -11.54 39.59
C PRO A 277 -1.49 -10.41 40.57
N LYS A 278 -1.04 -10.77 41.79
CA LYS A 278 -0.49 -9.81 42.74
C LYS A 278 0.86 -9.33 42.20
N VAL A 279 0.98 -8.03 41.96
CA VAL A 279 2.24 -7.36 41.63
C VAL A 279 3.06 -7.23 42.91
N ASN A 280 4.28 -7.76 42.94
CA ASN A 280 5.23 -7.48 44.01
C ASN A 280 5.74 -6.04 43.84
N GLN A 281 5.74 -5.26 44.91
CA GLN A 281 6.42 -3.96 44.95
C GLN A 281 7.92 -4.17 44.73
N VAL A 282 8.52 -3.38 43.84
CA VAL A 282 9.96 -3.34 43.62
C VAL A 282 10.46 -2.01 44.17
N GLU A 283 11.28 -2.07 45.22
CA GLU A 283 12.09 -0.94 45.67
C GLU A 283 13.27 -0.78 44.70
N VAL A 284 13.52 0.45 44.25
CA VAL A 284 14.59 0.77 43.31
C VAL A 284 15.63 1.59 44.04
N ASP A 285 16.84 1.04 44.20
CA ASP A 285 18.00 1.82 44.65
C ASP A 285 18.58 2.58 43.46
N ASP A 286 18.81 3.87 43.67
CA ASP A 286 19.18 4.86 42.66
C ASP A 286 20.68 4.74 42.32
N SER A 287 21.03 3.82 41.42
CA SER A 287 22.30 3.85 40.65
C SER A 287 22.33 2.74 39.58
N SER A 288 22.36 3.17 38.31
CA SER A 288 22.88 2.46 37.12
C SER A 288 21.86 1.75 36.18
N VAL A 289 21.68 2.37 35.00
CA VAL A 289 21.37 1.84 33.64
C VAL A 289 20.12 0.95 33.43
N PRO A 290 19.21 1.29 32.49
CA PRO A 290 18.01 0.49 32.24
C PRO A 290 18.31 -0.80 31.46
N HIS A 291 18.16 -1.95 32.11
CA HIS A 291 18.09 -3.26 31.44
C HIS A 291 16.62 -3.62 31.12
N ILE A 292 16.33 -3.92 29.86
CA ILE A 292 15.05 -4.48 29.43
C ILE A 292 15.01 -5.95 29.81
N LEU A 293 14.22 -6.31 30.83
CA LEU A 293 13.89 -7.70 31.12
C LEU A 293 12.74 -8.16 30.20
N THR A 294 13.04 -9.02 29.25
CA THR A 294 12.05 -9.71 28.43
C THR A 294 11.47 -10.86 29.26
N VAL A 295 10.19 -10.76 29.63
CA VAL A 295 9.45 -11.88 30.24
C VAL A 295 8.89 -12.75 29.12
N GLU A 296 9.43 -13.96 28.97
CA GLU A 296 8.82 -14.98 28.10
C GLU A 296 7.53 -15.50 28.75
N ILE A 297 6.38 -15.14 28.16
CA ILE A 297 5.09 -15.70 28.54
C ILE A 297 4.94 -17.07 27.86
N PRO A 298 4.88 -18.20 28.60
CA PRO A 298 4.70 -19.51 27.98
C PRO A 298 3.32 -19.57 27.31
N LYS A 299 3.28 -19.92 26.02
CA LYS A 299 2.03 -20.21 25.31
C LYS A 299 1.35 -21.42 25.97
N SER A 300 0.14 -21.23 26.50
CA SER A 300 -0.68 -22.31 27.02
C SER A 300 -1.05 -23.28 25.89
N LYS A 301 -0.47 -24.48 25.92
CA LYS A 301 -0.89 -25.59 25.05
C LYS A 301 -2.22 -26.12 25.54
N GLY A 302 -3.25 -26.03 24.69
CA GLY A 302 -4.52 -26.71 24.89
C GLY A 302 -4.32 -28.22 24.79
N GLU A 303 -4.62 -28.94 25.87
CA GLU A 303 -4.68 -30.39 25.87
C GLU A 303 -5.97 -30.88 25.19
N ASN A 304 -5.83 -31.80 24.24
CA ASN A 304 -6.82 -32.85 24.00
C ASN A 304 -6.12 -34.14 23.54
N SER A 305 -5.95 -35.02 24.52
CA SER A 305 -5.95 -36.49 24.51
C SER A 305 -5.56 -37.26 23.23
N ARG A 306 -4.65 -38.23 23.41
CA ARG A 306 -4.94 -39.66 23.13
C ARG A 306 -3.98 -40.58 23.88
N LYS A 307 -4.58 -41.51 24.63
CA LYS A 307 -3.91 -42.62 25.33
C LYS A 307 -3.27 -43.56 24.30
N SER A 308 -2.06 -44.03 24.58
CA SER A 308 -1.68 -45.43 24.32
C SER A 308 -0.53 -45.84 25.24
N SER A 309 -0.82 -46.86 26.03
CA SER A 309 0.04 -47.73 26.80
C SER A 309 1.35 -48.15 26.11
N ARG A 310 2.47 -48.13 26.85
CA ARG A 310 3.25 -49.34 27.16
C ARG A 310 4.39 -49.06 28.15
N LYS A 311 4.42 -49.89 29.19
CA LYS A 311 5.51 -50.08 30.16
C LYS A 311 6.86 -50.31 29.46
N LYS A 312 7.93 -49.73 30.00
CA LYS A 312 9.17 -50.47 30.32
C LYS A 312 10.06 -49.67 31.26
N ASN A 313 10.38 -50.29 32.38
CA ASN A 313 11.47 -49.95 33.29
C ASN A 313 12.80 -49.92 32.54
N GLN A 314 13.67 -48.94 32.86
CA GLN A 314 15.08 -49.27 33.13
C GLN A 314 15.80 -48.14 33.90
N ARG A 315 16.27 -48.55 35.09
CA ARG A 315 17.31 -47.93 35.92
C ARG A 315 18.67 -48.13 35.23
N VAL A 316 19.46 -47.08 35.03
CA VAL A 316 20.96 -47.06 35.08
C VAL A 316 21.37 -45.59 35.29
N LYS A 317 21.73 -45.14 36.50
CA LYS A 317 23.10 -44.97 37.06
C LYS A 317 24.11 -44.18 36.19
N SER A 318 24.45 -42.98 36.69
CA SER A 318 25.77 -42.35 36.80
C SER A 318 26.69 -42.21 35.57
N ARG A 319 27.11 -40.98 35.25
CA ARG A 319 28.51 -40.54 35.40
C ARG A 319 28.70 -39.04 35.24
N ILE A 320 29.25 -38.44 36.28
CA ILE A 320 29.99 -37.18 36.30
C ILE A 320 31.34 -37.44 35.61
N VAL A 321 31.74 -36.61 34.64
CA VAL A 321 33.16 -36.30 34.38
C VAL A 321 33.27 -34.88 33.83
N ARG A 322 33.97 -34.06 34.62
CA ARG A 322 34.75 -32.84 34.38
C ARG A 322 34.32 -31.84 33.30
#